data_AF-A0A351XLN3-F1
#
_entry.id   AF-A0A351XLN3-F1
#
_cell.length_a   1.000
_cell.length_b   1.000
_cell.length_c   1.000
_cell.angle_alpha   90.00
_cell.angle_beta   90.00
_cell.angle_gamma   90.00
#
_symmetry.space_group_name_H-M   'P 1'
#
loop_
_entity.id
_entity.type
_entity.pdbx_description
1 polymer ?
#
loop_
_entity_poly.entity_id
_entity_poly.type
_entity_poly.pdbx_seq_one_letter_code
_entity_poly.pdbx_strand_id
1 'polypeptide(L)'
;MSRTRIIILQMREIIYTAIFVGLGILLLVVLFFMFWPDGKDENNERASSENEKTAIYEAGVYNKEMTIGDSVINLQVILDEEQVKSVEMTNLDDTVSAMYPLMK
;
A
#
# COMPACT_ATOMS: atom_id res chain seq x y z
N MET A 1 -5.45 -2.94 69.24
CA MET A 1 -5.53 -1.47 69.07
C MET A 1 -5.43 -1.15 67.58
N SER A 2 -6.56 -1.01 66.89
CA SER A 2 -6.63 -0.72 65.45
C SER A 2 -6.29 0.74 65.21
N ARG A 3 -5.15 0.98 64.57
CA ARG A 3 -4.63 2.32 64.29
C ARG A 3 -5.20 2.82 62.97
N THR A 4 -6.43 3.32 63.00
CA THR A 4 -7.05 3.95 61.81
C THR A 4 -6.35 5.28 61.55
N ARG A 5 -5.70 5.40 60.39
CA ARG A 5 -5.11 6.68 59.93
C ARG A 5 -6.13 7.40 59.06
N ILE A 6 -6.52 8.59 59.49
CA ILE A 6 -7.41 9.47 58.75
C ILE A 6 -6.55 10.21 57.73
N ILE A 7 -6.72 9.87 56.45
CA ILE A 7 -5.99 10.46 55.33
C ILE A 7 -6.86 11.58 54.78
N ILE A 8 -6.34 12.82 54.82
CA ILE A 8 -7.03 14.01 54.33
C ILE A 8 -6.56 14.25 52.90
N LEU A 9 -7.30 13.72 51.94
CA LEU A 9 -7.04 13.95 50.52
C LEU A 9 -7.68 15.27 50.09
N GLN A 10 -6.88 16.12 49.44
CA GLN A 10 -7.41 17.32 48.80
C GLN A 10 -8.12 16.88 47.52
N MET A 11 -9.45 16.85 47.53
CA MET A 11 -10.27 16.46 46.37
C MET A 11 -9.92 17.24 45.08
N ARG A 12 -9.45 18.49 45.25
CA ARG A 12 -8.99 19.32 44.14
C ARG A 12 -7.74 18.78 43.45
N GLU A 13 -6.90 18.01 44.12
CA GLU A 13 -5.70 17.42 43.52
C GLU A 13 -6.03 16.07 42.86
N ILE A 14 -6.87 15.27 43.52
CA ILE A 14 -7.35 13.98 42.99
C ILE A 14 -8.01 14.15 41.61
N ILE A 15 -8.80 15.21 41.41
CA ILE A 15 -9.49 15.41 40.14
C ILE A 15 -8.51 15.58 38.97
N TYR A 16 -7.44 16.35 39.17
CA TYR A 16 -6.42 16.56 38.13
C TYR A 16 -5.60 15.28 37.91
N THR A 17 -5.27 14.54 38.96
CA THR A 17 -4.60 13.25 38.84
C THR A 17 -5.46 12.23 38.09
N ALA A 18 -6.76 12.17 38.37
CA ALA A 18 -7.68 11.27 37.67
C ALA A 18 -7.81 11.61 36.19
N ILE A 19 -7.94 12.90 35.86
CA ILE A 19 -7.98 13.39 34.47
C ILE A 19 -6.66 13.08 33.74
N PHE A 20 -5.53 13.32 34.40
CA PHE A 20 -4.20 13.09 33.84
C PHE A 20 -3.93 11.60 33.57
N VAL A 21 -4.30 10.73 34.51
CA VAL A 21 -4.20 9.27 34.33
C VAL A 21 -5.12 8.78 33.22
N GLY A 22 -6.36 9.29 33.14
CA GLY A 22 -7.29 8.99 32.05
C GLY A 22 -6.74 9.38 30.69
N LEU A 23 -6.16 10.59 30.57
CA LEU A 23 -5.49 11.05 29.34
C LEU A 23 -4.26 10.19 29.00
N GLY A 24 -3.47 9.79 29.98
CA GLY A 24 -2.31 8.91 29.77
C GLY A 24 -2.72 7.52 29.25
N ILE A 25 -3.77 6.94 29.82
CA ILE A 25 -4.32 5.66 29.37
C ILE A 25 -4.93 5.81 27.96
N LEU A 26 -5.68 6.88 27.70
CA LEU A 26 -6.22 7.19 26.37
C LEU A 26 -5.08 7.26 25.32
N LEU A 27 -3.99 7.95 25.65
CA LEU A 27 -2.84 8.07 24.77
C LEU A 27 -2.19 6.70 24.54
N LEU A 28 -2.04 5.87 25.57
CA LEU A 28 -1.56 4.50 25.41
C LEU A 28 -2.47 3.63 24.55
N VAL A 29 -3.80 3.78 24.64
CA VAL A 29 -4.75 3.05 23.78
C VAL A 29 -4.60 3.48 22.32
N VAL A 30 -4.46 4.78 22.05
CA VAL A 30 -4.20 5.30 20.70
C VAL A 30 -2.86 4.81 20.18
N LEU A 31 -1.82 4.85 21.02
CA LEU A 31 -0.50 4.35 20.67
C LEU A 31 -0.57 2.86 20.37
N PHE A 32 -1.27 2.08 21.19
CA PHE A 32 -1.45 0.67 20.97
C PHE A 32 -2.24 0.44 19.69
N PHE A 33 -3.35 1.12 19.44
CA PHE A 33 -4.11 0.93 18.18
C PHE A 33 -3.33 1.34 16.92
N MET A 34 -2.47 2.36 17.02
CA MET A 34 -1.67 2.86 15.89
C MET A 34 -0.36 2.08 15.69
N PHE A 35 0.23 1.54 16.76
CA PHE A 35 1.47 0.74 16.72
C PHE A 35 1.22 -0.76 16.82
N TRP A 36 -0.01 -1.20 17.08
CA TRP A 36 -0.40 -2.58 16.86
C TRP A 36 -0.39 -2.74 15.34
N PRO A 37 0.51 -3.58 14.80
CA PRO A 37 0.46 -3.89 13.39
C PRO A 37 -0.87 -4.60 13.18
N ASP A 38 -1.88 -3.87 12.71
CA ASP A 38 -3.04 -4.49 12.12
C ASP A 38 -2.45 -5.25 10.93
N GLY A 39 -2.45 -6.58 11.01
CA GLY A 39 -1.98 -7.47 9.95
C GLY A 39 -2.95 -7.46 8.76
N LYS A 40 -3.45 -6.27 8.42
CA LYS A 40 -4.24 -5.99 7.26
C LYS A 40 -3.48 -4.98 6.43
N ASP A 41 -3.05 -5.50 5.30
CA ASP A 41 -2.58 -4.77 4.14
C ASP A 41 -3.60 -3.70 3.74
N GLU A 42 -3.52 -2.53 4.34
CA GLU A 42 -4.20 -1.34 3.85
C GLU A 42 -3.26 -0.15 3.85
N ASN A 43 -2.32 -0.22 2.90
CA ASN A 43 -2.09 0.83 1.92
C ASN A 43 -2.14 2.28 2.47
N ASN A 44 -1.16 2.67 3.28
CA ASN A 44 -0.65 4.03 3.25
C ASN A 44 0.82 4.09 3.69
N GLU A 45 1.66 4.00 2.67
CA GLU A 45 2.99 4.57 2.53
C GLU A 45 3.46 5.51 3.67
N ARG A 46 4.56 5.11 4.31
CA ARG A 46 5.77 5.90 4.62
C ARG A 46 6.31 5.54 6.00
N ALA A 47 6.98 4.39 6.09
CA ALA A 47 8.26 4.30 6.77
C ALA A 47 8.84 2.90 6.56
N SER A 48 10.05 2.88 6.00
CA SER A 48 11.03 1.82 6.21
C SER A 48 10.68 0.48 5.57
N SER A 49 11.27 0.18 4.42
CA SER A 49 12.35 -0.81 4.35
C SER A 49 12.76 -0.97 2.90
N GLU A 50 14.07 -0.98 2.67
CA GLU A 50 14.63 -1.52 1.45
C GLU A 50 14.03 -2.93 1.23
N ASN A 51 13.47 -3.15 0.03
CA ASN A 51 13.19 -4.47 -0.55
C ASN A 51 11.82 -5.13 -0.26
N GLU A 52 10.73 -4.37 -0.25
CA GLU A 52 9.41 -4.93 -0.64
C GLU A 52 9.05 -4.41 -2.02
N LYS A 53 9.33 -5.21 -3.04
CA LYS A 53 8.83 -4.99 -4.38
C LYS A 53 7.34 -5.31 -4.36
N THR A 54 6.52 -4.30 -4.07
CA THR A 54 5.07 -4.38 -4.22
C THR A 54 4.77 -4.78 -5.66
N ALA A 55 4.13 -5.92 -5.88
CA ALA A 55 3.73 -6.35 -7.20
C ALA A 55 2.73 -5.35 -7.79
N ILE A 56 3.16 -4.57 -8.79
CA ILE A 56 2.36 -3.55 -9.50
C ILE A 56 1.56 -4.21 -10.62
N TYR A 57 2.01 -5.35 -11.13
CA TYR A 57 1.40 -6.10 -12.23
C TYR A 57 1.13 -7.55 -11.84
N GLU A 58 0.09 -8.15 -12.42
CA GLU A 58 -0.05 -9.60 -12.43
C GLU A 58 0.92 -10.20 -13.45
N ALA A 59 1.79 -11.10 -13.01
CA ALA A 59 2.77 -11.76 -13.88
C ALA A 59 2.05 -12.66 -14.89
N GLY A 60 2.36 -12.48 -16.17
CA GLY A 60 1.68 -13.21 -17.23
C GLY A 60 1.95 -12.68 -18.63
N VAL A 61 1.41 -13.39 -19.61
CA VAL A 61 1.44 -13.01 -21.03
C VAL A 61 0.06 -12.52 -21.43
N TYR A 62 -0.02 -11.25 -21.79
CA TYR A 62 -1.25 -10.60 -22.21
C TYR A 62 -1.24 -10.42 -23.73
N ASN A 63 -2.30 -10.88 -24.39
CA ASN A 63 -2.45 -10.74 -25.83
C ASN A 63 -3.67 -9.85 -26.11
N LYS A 64 -3.52 -8.90 -27.03
CA LYS A 64 -4.58 -8.00 -27.44
C LYS A 64 -4.55 -7.78 -28.94
N GLU A 65 -5.70 -8.00 -29.57
CA GLU A 65 -5.92 -7.65 -30.98
C GLU A 65 -6.20 -6.16 -31.13
N MET A 66 -5.59 -5.53 -32.13
CA MET A 66 -5.81 -4.13 -32.48
C MET A 66 -5.80 -3.95 -33.99
N THR A 67 -6.62 -3.05 -34.51
CA THR A 67 -6.64 -2.71 -35.94
C THR A 67 -5.84 -1.44 -36.19
N ILE A 68 -4.89 -1.48 -37.12
CA ILE A 68 -4.14 -0.30 -37.61
C ILE A 68 -4.38 -0.17 -39.11
N GLY A 69 -5.07 0.91 -39.50
CA GLY A 69 -5.55 1.05 -40.88
C GLY A 69 -6.54 -0.07 -41.21
N ASP A 70 -6.23 -0.87 -42.23
CA ASP A 70 -7.01 -2.04 -42.65
C ASP A 70 -6.43 -3.38 -42.13
N SER A 71 -5.32 -3.35 -41.39
CA SER A 71 -4.63 -4.55 -40.91
C SER A 71 -4.93 -4.82 -39.43
N VAL A 72 -5.21 -6.08 -39.09
CA VAL A 72 -5.37 -6.54 -37.70
C VAL A 72 -4.04 -7.10 -37.20
N ILE A 73 -3.54 -6.53 -36.12
CA ILE A 73 -2.28 -6.87 -35.48
C ILE A 73 -2.52 -7.43 -34.08
N ASN A 74 -1.57 -8.23 -33.59
CA ASN A 74 -1.61 -8.85 -32.28
C ASN A 74 -0.49 -8.29 -31.41
N LEU A 75 -0.85 -7.60 -30.32
CA LEU A 75 0.07 -7.12 -29.31
C LEU A 75 0.22 -8.17 -28.21
N GLN A 76 1.45 -8.64 -28.00
CA GLN A 76 1.83 -9.50 -26.90
C GLN A 76 2.67 -8.70 -25.89
N VAL A 77 2.29 -8.74 -24.62
CA VAL A 77 3.02 -8.10 -23.53
C VAL A 77 3.35 -9.14 -22.48
N ILE A 78 4.64 -9.26 -22.15
CA ILE A 78 5.13 -10.13 -21.09
C ILE A 78 5.37 -9.26 -19.86
N LEU A 79 4.63 -9.52 -18.79
CA LEU A 79 4.71 -8.78 -17.53
C LEU A 79 5.36 -9.65 -16.45
N ASP A 80 6.18 -9.00 -15.63
CA ASP A 80 6.64 -9.48 -14.32
C ASP A 80 5.98 -8.61 -13.24
N GLU A 81 6.05 -9.03 -11.99
CA GLU A 81 5.36 -8.39 -10.87
C GLU A 81 5.69 -6.89 -10.73
N GLU A 82 6.86 -6.46 -11.22
CA GLU A 82 7.34 -5.09 -11.09
C GLU A 82 7.43 -4.30 -12.40
N GLN A 83 7.52 -4.98 -13.55
CA GLN A 83 7.89 -4.33 -14.80
C GLN A 83 7.45 -5.10 -16.04
N VAL A 84 7.25 -4.35 -17.13
CA VAL A 84 7.09 -4.92 -18.47
C VAL A 84 8.43 -5.51 -18.93
N LYS A 85 8.45 -6.81 -19.25
CA LYS A 85 9.66 -7.51 -19.72
C LYS A 85 9.83 -7.41 -21.23
N SER A 86 8.75 -7.61 -21.97
CA SER A 86 8.77 -7.57 -23.43
C SER A 86 7.44 -7.09 -23.96
N VAL A 87 7.51 -6.41 -25.11
CA VAL A 87 6.37 -6.01 -25.91
C VAL A 87 6.68 -6.43 -27.33
N GLU A 88 5.88 -7.33 -27.86
CA GLU A 88 6.02 -7.86 -29.23
C GLU A 88 4.73 -7.63 -29.99
N MET A 89 4.87 -7.27 -31.26
CA MET A 89 3.73 -7.06 -32.14
C MET A 89 3.85 -8.03 -33.32
N THR A 90 2.84 -8.88 -33.47
CA THR A 90 2.82 -9.93 -34.51
C THR A 90 1.76 -9.59 -35.56
N ASN A 91 1.95 -10.13 -36.78
CA ASN A 91 1.09 -9.87 -37.94
C ASN A 91 1.16 -8.43 -38.48
N LEU A 92 2.33 -7.79 -38.37
CA LEU A 92 2.58 -6.50 -39.01
C LEU A 92 2.64 -6.66 -40.54
N ASP A 93 1.80 -5.92 -41.26
CA ASP A 93 1.87 -5.79 -42.72
C ASP A 93 2.97 -4.81 -43.14
N ASP A 94 3.49 -4.96 -44.37
CA ASP A 94 4.57 -4.13 -44.93
C ASP A 94 4.20 -2.64 -44.93
N THR A 95 2.92 -2.33 -45.21
CA THR A 95 2.39 -0.96 -45.18
C THR A 95 2.47 -0.35 -43.78
N VAL A 96 2.06 -1.11 -42.77
CA VAL A 96 2.07 -0.68 -41.37
C VAL A 96 3.51 -0.52 -40.89
N SER A 97 4.40 -1.44 -41.24
CA SER A 97 5.82 -1.35 -40.88
C SER A 97 6.51 -0.14 -41.51
N ALA A 98 6.11 0.28 -42.72
CA ALA A 98 6.64 1.48 -43.37
C ALA A 98 6.11 2.78 -42.73
N MET A 99 4.85 2.80 -42.31
CA MET A 99 4.22 3.98 -41.69
C MET A 99 4.54 4.14 -40.21
N TYR A 100 4.82 3.04 -39.51
CA TYR A 100 5.09 3.00 -38.07
C TYR A 100 6.42 2.31 -37.77
N PRO A 101 7.56 2.94 -38.12
CA PRO A 101 8.88 2.32 -38.03
C PRO A 101 9.34 1.98 -36.60
N LEU A 102 8.67 2.56 -35.58
CA LEU A 102 8.95 2.28 -34.15
C LEU A 102 8.29 0.98 -33.65
N MET A 103 7.43 0.34 -34.45
CA MET A 103 6.76 -0.91 -34.10
C MET A 103 7.58 -2.16 -34.46
N LYS A 104 8.79 -1.98 -35.02
CA LYS A 104 9.69 -3.06 -35.43
C LYS A 104 10.69 -3.43 -34.34
#